data_AF-A0A3N5IMA6-F1
#
_entry.id   AF-A0A3N5IMA6-F1
#
_cell.length_a   1.000
_cell.length_b   1.000
_cell.length_c   1.000
_cell.angle_alpha   90.00
_cell.angle_beta   90.00
_cell.angle_gamma   90.00
#
_symmetry.space_group_name_H-M   'P 1'
#
loop_
_entity.id
_entity.type
_entity.pdbx_description
1 polymer ?
#
loop_
_entity_poly.entity_id
_entity_poly.type
_entity_poly.pdbx_seq_one_letter_code
_entity_poly.pdbx_strand_id
1 'polypeptide(L)'
;MTVCQAIKDALDDLNVGKIWYEEPISRHASLKLGGQVDALVMTENEDQLREVLCRLTEKNIPFLPVGNLTNILVRDGGYRGVMLWMRGLDQAICASREDRGIFY
;
A
#
# COMPACT_ATOMS: atom_id res chain seq x y z
N MET A 1 7.50 -19.08 12.20
CA MET A 1 6.36 -18.46 11.49
C MET A 1 6.89 -17.88 10.20
N THR A 2 6.23 -18.12 9.07
CA THR A 2 6.60 -17.49 7.79
C THR A 2 6.21 -16.01 7.84
N VAL A 3 6.97 -15.14 7.16
CA VAL A 3 6.68 -13.70 7.09
C VAL A 3 5.29 -13.44 6.50
N CYS A 4 4.85 -14.23 5.51
CA CYS A 4 3.50 -14.13 4.93
C CYS A 4 2.39 -14.39 5.97
N GLN A 5 2.60 -15.30 6.93
CA GLN A 5 1.62 -15.55 7.99
C GLN A 5 1.52 -14.36 8.93
N ALA A 6 2.65 -13.79 9.34
CA ALA A 6 2.67 -12.61 10.21
C ALA A 6 1.96 -11.40 9.57
N ILE A 7 2.08 -11.24 8.25
CA ILE A 7 1.38 -10.18 7.50
C ILE A 7 -0.12 -10.47 7.40
N LYS A 8 -0.53 -11.73 7.21
CA LYS A 8 -1.95 -12.12 7.25
C LYS A 8 -2.57 -11.81 8.61
N ASP A 9 -1.95 -12.26 9.69
CA ASP A 9 -2.38 -12.01 11.08
C ASP A 9 -2.27 -10.53 11.49
N ALA A 10 -1.61 -9.70 10.69
CA ALA A 10 -1.54 -8.27 10.89
C ALA A 10 -2.69 -7.52 10.22
N LEU A 11 -3.28 -8.07 9.17
CA LEU A 11 -4.20 -7.34 8.29
C LEU A 11 -5.58 -8.00 8.23
N ASP A 12 -5.82 -9.09 8.94
CA ASP A 12 -7.03 -9.92 8.86
C ASP A 12 -8.29 -9.24 9.40
N ASP A 13 -8.13 -8.37 10.39
CA ASP A 13 -9.19 -7.60 11.04
C ASP A 13 -9.39 -6.19 10.47
N LEU A 14 -8.58 -5.77 9.49
CA LEU A 14 -8.66 -4.43 8.90
C LEU A 14 -9.76 -4.33 7.85
N ASN A 15 -10.55 -3.25 7.88
CA ASN A 15 -11.54 -2.97 6.86
C ASN A 15 -10.95 -2.13 5.71
N VAL A 16 -10.13 -2.79 4.89
CA VAL A 16 -9.39 -2.16 3.79
C VAL A 16 -9.86 -2.67 2.42
N GLY A 17 -9.34 -2.07 1.35
CA GLY A 17 -9.52 -2.58 0.01
C GLY A 17 -8.90 -3.96 -0.20
N LYS A 18 -8.80 -4.38 -1.46
CA LYS A 18 -8.29 -5.72 -1.80
C LYS A 18 -6.85 -5.94 -1.28
N ILE A 19 -6.64 -7.10 -0.68
CA ILE A 19 -5.33 -7.61 -0.28
C ILE A 19 -5.02 -8.83 -1.13
N TRP A 20 -3.85 -8.82 -1.77
CA TRP A 20 -3.28 -9.98 -2.43
C TRP A 20 -2.05 -10.45 -1.66
N TYR A 21 -2.00 -11.72 -1.32
CA TYR A 21 -0.84 -12.33 -0.67
C TYR A 21 -0.06 -13.14 -1.69
N GLU A 22 1.27 -13.11 -1.59
CA GLU A 22 2.14 -13.92 -2.45
C GLU A 22 1.90 -13.69 -3.95
N GLU A 23 1.63 -12.43 -4.31
CA GLU A 23 1.17 -12.04 -5.63
C GLU A 23 2.33 -11.51 -6.50
N PRO A 24 2.51 -11.98 -7.74
CA PRO A 24 3.52 -11.43 -8.64
C PRO A 24 3.12 -10.04 -9.13
N ILE A 25 4.00 -9.04 -8.94
CA ILE A 25 3.66 -7.65 -9.29
C ILE A 25 3.47 -7.46 -10.80
N SER A 26 4.02 -8.37 -11.62
CA SER A 26 3.83 -8.39 -13.08
C SER A 26 2.36 -8.46 -13.50
N ARG A 27 1.45 -8.92 -12.64
CA ARG A 27 0.00 -8.89 -12.89
C ARG A 27 -0.65 -7.51 -12.70
N HIS A 28 0.03 -6.60 -12.01
CA HIS A 28 -0.49 -5.28 -11.63
C HIS A 28 0.30 -4.12 -12.25
N ALA A 29 1.63 -4.24 -12.34
CA ALA A 29 2.50 -3.19 -12.84
C ALA A 29 2.40 -3.03 -14.37
N SER A 30 2.53 -1.79 -14.85
CA SER A 30 2.41 -1.50 -16.30
C SER A 30 3.51 -2.15 -17.13
N LEU A 31 4.69 -2.35 -16.55
CA LEU A 31 5.80 -3.04 -17.20
C LEU A 31 5.52 -4.54 -17.41
N LYS A 32 4.51 -5.11 -16.73
CA LYS A 32 4.20 -6.55 -16.74
C LYS A 32 5.39 -7.45 -16.39
N LEU A 33 6.31 -6.89 -15.62
CA LEU A 33 7.53 -7.53 -15.14
C LEU A 33 7.58 -7.45 -13.62
N GLY A 34 8.29 -8.41 -13.05
CA GLY A 34 8.69 -8.41 -11.65
C GLY A 34 8.12 -9.57 -10.83
N GLY A 35 8.87 -9.87 -9.77
CA GLY A 35 8.64 -11.02 -8.90
C GLY A 35 7.48 -10.86 -7.91
N GLN A 36 7.39 -11.86 -7.03
CA GLN A 36 6.37 -11.98 -5.99
C GLN A 36 6.54 -10.92 -4.88
N VAL A 37 5.44 -10.38 -4.38
CA VAL A 37 5.44 -9.56 -3.15
C VAL A 37 4.75 -10.33 -2.03
N ASP A 38 5.18 -10.14 -0.78
CA ASP A 38 4.55 -10.86 0.33
C ASP A 38 3.08 -10.47 0.51
N ALA A 39 2.80 -9.16 0.41
CA ALA A 39 1.44 -8.66 0.23
C ALA A 39 1.39 -7.38 -0.61
N LEU A 40 0.32 -7.24 -1.38
CA LEU A 40 -0.11 -6.00 -2.02
C LEU A 40 -1.44 -5.60 -1.37
N VAL A 41 -1.49 -4.42 -0.77
CA VAL A 41 -2.69 -3.90 -0.09
C VAL A 41 -3.16 -2.66 -0.82
N MET A 42 -4.38 -2.67 -1.33
CA MET A 42 -4.99 -1.49 -1.95
C MET A 42 -5.79 -0.71 -0.91
N THR A 43 -5.55 0.60 -0.87
CA THR A 43 -6.31 1.54 -0.02
C THR A 43 -7.16 2.43 -0.89
N GLU A 44 -8.42 2.62 -0.47
CA GLU A 44 -9.43 3.38 -1.22
C GLU A 44 -9.63 4.80 -0.68
N ASN A 45 -9.21 5.06 0.56
CA ASN A 45 -9.34 6.36 1.21
C ASN A 45 -8.27 6.56 2.30
N GLU A 46 -8.19 7.78 2.84
CA GLU A 46 -7.19 8.18 3.83
C GLU A 46 -7.31 7.40 5.16
N ASP A 47 -8.52 7.03 5.56
CA ASP A 47 -8.75 6.28 6.80
C ASP A 47 -8.18 4.86 6.70
N GLN A 48 -8.44 4.17 5.59
CA GLN A 48 -7.83 2.86 5.30
C GLN A 48 -6.31 2.96 5.23
N LEU A 49 -5.79 4.02 4.59
CA LEU A 49 -4.35 4.24 4.51
C LEU A 49 -3.74 4.38 5.92
N ARG A 50 -4.37 5.21 6.77
CA ARG A 50 -3.93 5.42 8.15
C ARG A 50 -3.93 4.11 8.95
N GLU A 51 -5.02 3.35 8.87
CA GLU A 51 -5.17 2.10 9.61
C GLU A 51 -4.08 1.08 9.25
N VAL A 52 -3.84 0.90 7.95
CA VAL A 52 -2.77 0.01 7.46
C VAL A 52 -1.39 0.51 7.89
N LEU A 53 -1.11 1.80 7.74
CA LEU A 53 0.18 2.38 8.13
C LEU A 53 0.46 2.18 9.63
N CYS A 54 -0.49 2.52 10.49
CA CYS A 54 -0.37 2.33 11.94
C CYS A 54 -0.05 0.87 12.26
N ARG A 55 -0.81 -0.07 11.67
CA ARG A 55 -0.64 -1.49 11.92
C ARG A 55 0.71 -2.04 11.47
N LEU A 56 1.16 -1.65 10.28
CA LEU A 56 2.46 -2.08 9.75
C LEU A 56 3.62 -1.50 10.56
N THR A 57 3.51 -0.24 11.00
CA THR A 57 4.49 0.39 11.88
C THR A 57 4.53 -0.29 13.25
N GLU A 58 3.40 -0.50 13.91
CA GLU A 58 3.31 -1.16 15.23
C GLU A 58 3.93 -2.56 15.22
N LYS A 59 3.65 -3.34 14.16
CA LYS A 59 4.18 -4.71 14.02
C LYS A 59 5.57 -4.77 13.37
N ASN A 60 6.21 -3.63 13.11
CA ASN A 60 7.53 -3.53 12.45
C ASN A 60 7.60 -4.30 11.11
N ILE A 61 6.52 -4.27 10.33
CA ILE A 61 6.44 -4.93 9.02
C ILE A 61 6.96 -3.94 7.96
N PRO A 62 8.00 -4.30 7.18
CA PRO A 62 8.48 -3.44 6.10
C PRO A 62 7.38 -3.17 5.07
N PHE A 63 7.29 -1.93 4.60
CA PHE A 63 6.33 -1.57 3.56
C PHE A 63 6.85 -0.50 2.60
N LEU A 64 6.25 -0.45 1.42
CA LEU A 64 6.56 0.51 0.37
C LEU A 64 5.25 1.13 -0.17
N PRO A 65 5.01 2.43 0.06
CA PRO A 65 3.92 3.15 -0.60
C PRO A 65 4.14 3.21 -2.11
N VAL A 66 3.11 2.87 -2.88
CA VAL A 66 3.16 2.86 -4.34
C VAL A 66 1.93 3.54 -4.93
N GLY A 67 2.16 4.34 -5.97
CA GLY A 67 1.10 4.89 -6.82
C GLY A 67 0.59 3.87 -7.83
N ASN A 68 0.39 4.29 -9.08
CA ASN A 68 -0.21 3.45 -10.13
C ASN A 68 0.66 2.30 -10.69
N LEU A 69 1.79 1.97 -10.04
CA LEU A 69 2.69 0.89 -10.47
C LEU A 69 3.21 1.04 -11.93
N THR A 70 3.28 2.27 -12.43
CA THR A 70 3.71 2.58 -13.82
C THR A 70 5.22 2.61 -13.99
N ASN A 71 5.97 2.84 -12.90
CA ASN A 71 7.43 2.95 -12.90
C ASN A 71 8.06 2.14 -11.76
N ILE A 72 7.59 0.91 -11.56
CA ILE A 72 8.13 -0.03 -10.57
C ILE A 72 8.59 -1.29 -11.28
N LEU A 73 9.77 -1.78 -10.92
CA LEU A 73 10.30 -3.09 -11.31
C LEU A 73 10.76 -3.82 -10.05
N VAL A 74 9.95 -4.78 -9.60
CA VAL A 74 10.34 -5.70 -8.52
C VAL A 74 11.27 -6.74 -9.13
N ARG A 75 12.40 -7.04 -8.49
CA ARG A 75 13.33 -8.08 -8.97
C ARG A 75 12.66 -9.45 -8.94
N ASP A 76 13.21 -10.43 -9.66
CA ASP A 76 12.65 -11.80 -9.67
C ASP A 76 12.60 -12.44 -8.28
N GLY A 77 13.54 -12.07 -7.39
CA GLY A 77 13.55 -12.46 -5.98
C GLY A 77 12.43 -11.85 -5.12
N GLY A 78 11.61 -10.98 -5.71
CA GLY A 78 10.43 -10.42 -5.07
C GLY A 78 10.69 -9.21 -4.16
N TYR A 79 9.64 -8.84 -3.41
CA TYR A 79 9.68 -7.83 -2.35
C TYR A 79 9.21 -8.43 -1.03
N ARG A 80 10.05 -8.34 0.01
CA ARG A 80 9.73 -8.79 1.37
C ARG A 80 9.02 -7.66 2.12
N GLY A 81 7.80 -7.91 2.57
CA GLY A 81 6.93 -6.90 3.18
C GLY A 81 5.73 -6.51 2.30
N VAL A 82 5.12 -5.37 2.63
CA VAL A 82 3.84 -4.93 2.05
C VAL A 82 4.03 -3.82 1.02
N MET A 83 3.56 -4.01 -0.21
CA MET A 83 3.35 -2.90 -1.13
C MET A 83 1.98 -2.24 -0.85
N LEU A 84 1.99 -0.96 -0.54
CA LEU A 84 0.81 -0.19 -0.15
C LEU A 84 0.32 0.66 -1.31
N TRP A 85 -0.70 0.18 -2.02
CA TRP A 85 -1.19 0.75 -3.26
C TRP A 85 -2.25 1.83 -3.00
N MET A 86 -1.86 3.09 -3.23
CA MET A 86 -2.66 4.28 -2.95
C MET A 86 -3.56 4.70 -4.13
N ARG A 87 -4.06 3.73 -4.92
CA ARG A 87 -4.80 4.02 -6.15
C ARG A 87 -6.10 4.79 -5.92
N GLY A 88 -6.79 4.55 -4.79
CA GLY A 88 -8.07 5.21 -4.51
C GLY A 88 -7.94 6.63 -3.99
N LEU A 89 -6.72 7.12 -3.75
CA LEU A 89 -6.47 8.50 -3.33
C LEU A 89 -6.39 9.41 -4.56
N ASP A 90 -7.52 9.63 -5.22
CA ASP A 90 -7.62 10.36 -6.50
C ASP A 90 -8.35 11.71 -6.40
N GLN A 91 -8.73 12.12 -5.18
CA GLN A 91 -9.40 13.39 -4.92
C GLN A 91 -8.41 14.51 -4.64
N ALA A 92 -8.72 15.71 -5.15
CA ALA A 92 -7.98 16.93 -4.85
C ALA A 92 -8.93 17.98 -4.29
N ILE A 93 -8.55 18.56 -3.14
CA ILE A 93 -9.29 19.66 -2.50
C ILE A 93 -8.52 20.95 -2.77
N CYS A 94 -9.18 21.93 -3.38
CA CYS A 94 -8.60 23.25 -3.63
C CYS A 94 -9.25 24.25 -2.67
N ALA A 95 -8.50 24.69 -1.66
CA ALA A 95 -8.96 25.76 -0.77
C ALA A 95 -8.73 27.13 -1.43
N SER A 96 -9.75 27.99 -1.40
CA SER A 96 -9.64 29.35 -1.92
C SER A 96 -8.73 30.19 -1.01
N ARG A 97 -8.06 31.20 -1.57
CA ARG A 97 -7.11 32.04 -0.82
C ARG A 97 -7.77 32.85 0.31
N GLU A 98 -9.10 32.95 0.31
CA GLU A 98 -9.87 33.69 1.31
C GLU A 98 -10.06 32.91 2.62
N ASP A 99 -9.76 31.60 2.64
CA ASP A 99 -9.92 30.72 3.81
C ASP A 99 -8.68 30.64 4.72
N ARG A 100 -7.66 31.50 4.51
CA ARG A 100 -6.45 31.52 5.35
C ARG A 100 -6.70 32.21 6.70
N GLY A 101 -7.44 31.53 7.57
CA GLY A 101 -6.97 31.40 8.95
C GLY A 101 -5.57 30.78 8.90
N ILE A 102 -4.59 31.49 9.45
CA ILE A 102 -3.16 31.20 9.43
C ILE A 102 -2.89 29.71 9.73
N PHE A 103 -2.35 28.98 8.76
CA PHE A 103 -1.65 27.71 9.03
C PHE A 103 -0.16 28.03 9.12
N TYR A 104 0.42 27.76 10.29
CA TYR A 104 1.82 28.00 10.66
C TYR A 104 2.78 27.07 9.92
#